data_AF-A0A954W4I3-F1
#
_entry.id   AF-A0A954W4I3-F1
#
_cell.length_a   1.000
_cell.length_b   1.000
_cell.length_c   1.000
_cell.angle_alpha   90.00
_cell.angle_beta   90.00
_cell.angle_gamma   90.00
#
_symmetry.space_group_name_H-M   'P 1'
#
loop_
_entity.id
_entity.type
_entity.pdbx_description
1 polymer ?
#
loop_
_entity_poly.entity_id
_entity_poly.type
_entity_poly.pdbx_seq_one_letter_code
_entity_poly.pdbx_strand_id
1 'polypeptide(L)'
;PHIPSRPCMASRTVRQSGRILNISFKQVFVQNIRMQLGRRPRVLIFPELEVDLKVTSIRQPQSSCPFDSARQKIYGLGYHLLVFVYEKTDDDLTRTGRLNILHTIFVSRDKTADFQTTSGLLQIIENQGNVDDILAFFAERSLPLDDIQAMSLAEEVLATPPSIGYLTISNALQWRLQYRRVIQTAGTVQGIENL
;
A
#
# COMPACT_ATOMS: atom_id res chain seq x y z
N PRO A 1 -17.27 0.99 45.82
CA PRO A 1 -17.75 -0.10 44.94
C PRO A 1 -18.44 0.46 43.69
N HIS A 2 -18.10 -0.12 42.54
CA HIS A 2 -18.69 0.06 41.21
C HIS A 2 -18.34 1.33 40.42
N ILE A 3 -17.16 1.26 39.82
CA ILE A 3 -16.83 1.91 38.54
C ILE A 3 -17.72 1.27 37.45
N PRO A 4 -18.44 2.03 36.62
CA PRO A 4 -19.16 1.46 35.50
C PRO A 4 -18.17 0.99 34.42
N SER A 5 -18.30 -0.28 34.07
CA SER A 5 -17.53 -1.01 33.08
C SER A 5 -17.60 -0.34 31.71
N ARG A 6 -16.44 -0.28 31.05
CA ARG A 6 -16.26 0.17 29.65
C ARG A 6 -17.23 -0.56 28.71
N PRO A 7 -17.75 0.09 27.65
CA PRO A 7 -18.59 -0.59 26.68
C PRO A 7 -17.75 -1.64 25.94
N CYS A 8 -18.05 -2.90 26.23
CA CYS A 8 -17.60 -4.06 25.47
C CYS A 8 -18.16 -3.90 24.05
N MET A 9 -17.31 -3.60 23.07
CA MET A 9 -17.74 -3.60 21.67
C MET A 9 -18.25 -5.00 21.33
N ALA A 10 -19.52 -5.04 20.96
CA ALA A 10 -20.30 -6.24 20.71
C ALA A 10 -19.59 -7.19 19.73
N SER A 11 -19.43 -8.43 20.18
CA SER A 11 -19.15 -9.61 19.38
C SER A 11 -20.24 -9.77 18.32
N ARG A 12 -19.97 -9.32 17.09
CA ARG A 12 -20.78 -9.67 15.91
C ARG A 12 -20.04 -10.69 15.07
N THR A 13 -20.55 -11.91 15.13
CA THR A 13 -20.24 -13.07 14.30
C THR A 13 -20.23 -12.72 12.82
N VAL A 14 -19.06 -12.67 12.18
CA VAL A 14 -18.93 -12.87 10.72
C VAL A 14 -17.51 -13.39 10.46
N ARG A 15 -17.37 -14.51 9.74
CA ARG A 15 -16.13 -14.83 9.01
C ARG A 15 -15.93 -13.73 7.95
N GLN A 16 -15.42 -12.57 8.36
CA GLN A 16 -15.28 -11.43 7.46
C GLN A 16 -14.13 -11.68 6.51
N SER A 17 -14.37 -11.51 5.22
CA SER A 17 -13.30 -11.43 4.23
C SER A 17 -12.37 -10.26 4.58
N GLY A 18 -11.09 -10.36 4.25
CA GLY A 18 -10.11 -9.29 4.55
C GLY A 18 -10.51 -7.91 4.00
N ARG A 19 -11.33 -7.88 2.94
CA ARG A 19 -11.94 -6.66 2.40
C ARG A 19 -12.91 -5.99 3.37
N ILE A 20 -13.83 -6.74 3.98
CA ILE A 20 -14.80 -6.21 4.95
C ILE A 20 -14.07 -5.74 6.21
N LEU A 21 -13.03 -6.49 6.62
CA LEU A 21 -12.20 -6.14 7.75
C LEU A 21 -11.44 -4.82 7.54
N ASN A 22 -10.85 -4.64 6.35
CA ASN A 22 -10.17 -3.42 5.96
C ASN A 22 -11.12 -2.20 6.02
N ILE A 23 -12.34 -2.34 5.46
CA ILE A 23 -13.35 -1.28 5.50
C ILE A 23 -13.76 -0.97 6.95
N SER A 24 -14.06 -2.00 7.75
CA SER A 24 -14.52 -1.84 9.14
C SER A 24 -13.44 -1.21 10.02
N PHE A 25 -12.19 -1.66 9.88
CA PHE A 25 -11.06 -1.09 10.63
C PHE A 25 -10.82 0.37 10.25
N LYS A 26 -10.83 0.70 8.95
CA LYS A 26 -10.77 2.09 8.47
C LYS A 26 -11.84 2.96 9.13
N GLN A 27 -13.08 2.48 9.19
CA GLN A 27 -14.19 3.21 9.82
C GLN A 27 -13.97 3.43 11.32
N VAL A 28 -13.57 2.39 12.07
CA VAL A 28 -13.32 2.48 13.51
C VAL A 28 -12.12 3.39 13.81
N PHE A 29 -11.01 3.22 13.08
CA PHE A 29 -9.81 4.04 13.24
C PHE A 29 -10.13 5.52 13.04
N VAL A 30 -10.87 5.84 11.98
CA VAL A 30 -11.34 7.21 11.75
C VAL A 30 -12.24 7.69 12.87
N GLN A 31 -13.21 6.90 13.33
CA GLN A 31 -14.07 7.34 14.44
C GLN A 31 -13.27 7.66 15.70
N ASN A 32 -12.25 6.86 16.01
CA ASN A 32 -11.37 7.12 17.16
C ASN A 32 -10.56 8.41 16.96
N ILE A 33 -9.97 8.63 15.79
CA ILE A 33 -9.27 9.88 15.47
C ILE A 33 -10.23 11.08 15.51
N ARG A 34 -11.47 10.94 15.01
CA ARG A 34 -12.50 11.98 15.06
C ARG A 34 -12.86 12.37 16.49
N MET A 35 -12.99 11.39 17.39
CA MET A 35 -13.29 11.65 18.81
C MET A 35 -12.13 12.40 19.48
N GLN A 36 -10.89 12.16 19.06
CA GLN A 36 -9.73 12.87 19.59
C GLN A 36 -9.52 14.26 18.97
N LEU A 37 -9.87 14.46 17.70
CA LEU A 37 -9.66 15.72 16.96
C LEU A 37 -10.90 16.63 16.84
N GLY A 38 -12.08 16.17 17.27
CA GLY A 38 -13.33 16.94 17.26
C GLY A 38 -13.93 17.28 15.88
N ARG A 39 -13.44 16.67 14.77
CA ARG A 39 -13.85 17.01 13.38
C ARG A 39 -14.40 15.81 12.60
N ARG A 40 -15.25 16.04 11.58
CA ARG A 40 -15.83 15.02 10.66
C ARG A 40 -15.24 15.13 9.24
N PRO A 41 -14.64 14.09 8.65
CA PRO A 41 -14.39 14.06 7.20
C PRO A 41 -15.43 13.22 6.47
N ARG A 42 -15.88 13.72 5.32
CA ARG A 42 -16.52 12.97 4.23
C ARG A 42 -15.39 12.34 3.40
N VAL A 43 -15.41 11.01 3.27
CA VAL A 43 -14.49 10.19 2.44
C VAL A 43 -13.09 10.01 3.04
N LEU A 44 -12.63 8.76 3.02
CA LEU A 44 -11.43 8.25 3.67
C LEU A 44 -10.18 8.48 2.80
N ILE A 45 -9.81 9.74 2.68
CA ILE A 45 -8.45 10.21 2.44
C ILE A 45 -8.30 11.28 3.52
N PHE A 46 -7.16 11.37 4.22
CA PHE A 46 -6.86 12.62 4.92
C PHE A 46 -6.44 13.59 3.80
N PRO A 47 -7.34 14.39 3.19
CA PRO A 47 -7.02 15.06 1.93
C PRO A 47 -5.92 16.09 2.15
N GLU A 48 -5.82 16.60 3.38
CA GLU A 48 -4.78 17.51 3.85
C GLU A 48 -3.42 16.81 4.09
N LEU A 49 -3.37 15.48 4.23
CA LEU A 49 -2.16 14.72 4.54
C LEU A 49 -1.72 13.76 3.42
N GLU A 50 -2.51 13.61 2.36
CA GLU A 50 -2.24 12.69 1.24
C GLU A 50 -1.88 11.27 1.71
N VAL A 51 -2.58 10.72 2.71
CA VAL A 51 -2.33 9.36 3.23
C VAL A 51 -3.50 8.43 2.93
N ASP A 52 -3.26 7.28 2.27
CA ASP A 52 -4.19 6.15 2.23
C ASP A 52 -3.83 5.12 3.30
N LEU A 53 -4.85 4.70 4.05
CA LEU A 53 -4.72 3.67 5.06
C LEU A 53 -4.90 2.29 4.41
N LYS A 54 -4.03 1.33 4.70
CA LYS A 54 -4.14 -0.05 4.22
C LYS A 54 -4.12 -0.98 5.42
N VAL A 55 -5.09 -1.89 5.50
CA VAL A 55 -5.16 -2.92 6.54
C VAL A 55 -5.08 -4.27 5.85
N THR A 56 -4.11 -5.09 6.22
CA THR A 56 -3.84 -6.35 5.51
C THR A 56 -3.38 -7.45 6.45
N SER A 57 -3.69 -8.70 6.12
CA SER A 57 -3.28 -9.86 6.91
C SER A 57 -1.83 -10.24 6.61
N ILE A 58 -1.07 -10.62 7.63
CA ILE A 58 0.28 -11.19 7.48
C ILE A 58 0.24 -12.55 6.76
N ARG A 59 -0.83 -13.35 6.95
CA ARG A 59 -0.97 -14.71 6.41
C ARG A 59 -1.51 -14.73 4.99
N GLN A 60 -2.51 -13.88 4.73
CA GLN A 60 -3.14 -13.76 3.42
C GLN A 60 -3.29 -12.28 3.08
N PRO A 61 -2.23 -11.61 2.60
CA PRO A 61 -2.30 -10.20 2.25
C PRO A 61 -3.42 -9.96 1.25
N GLN A 62 -4.43 -9.22 1.70
CA GLN A 62 -5.50 -8.74 0.83
C GLN A 62 -5.17 -7.28 0.53
N SER A 63 -4.91 -6.97 -0.73
CA SER A 63 -4.85 -5.59 -1.18
C SER A 63 -5.60 -5.48 -2.50
N SER A 64 -6.57 -4.55 -2.52
CA SER A 64 -7.06 -3.94 -3.74
C SER A 64 -6.35 -2.60 -3.86
N CYS A 65 -5.68 -2.35 -4.99
CA CYS A 65 -5.11 -1.05 -5.28
C CYS A 65 -5.94 -0.34 -6.36
N PRO A 66 -6.16 0.98 -6.22
CA PRO A 66 -6.43 1.85 -7.35
C PRO A 66 -5.08 2.26 -7.97
N PHE A 67 -4.30 1.25 -8.38
CA PHE A 67 -3.16 1.51 -9.24
C PHE A 67 -3.78 1.72 -10.62
N ASP A 68 -3.44 2.81 -11.31
CA ASP A 68 -4.24 3.27 -12.48
C ASP A 68 -3.42 3.44 -13.77
N SER A 69 -2.09 3.59 -13.70
CA SER A 69 -1.22 3.58 -14.90
C SER A 69 0.16 2.99 -14.66
N ALA A 70 0.83 2.49 -15.72
CA ALA A 70 2.21 2.00 -15.60
C ALA A 70 3.19 3.09 -15.14
N ARG A 71 2.89 4.37 -15.42
CA ARG A 71 3.63 5.51 -14.91
C ARG A 71 3.66 5.54 -13.38
N GLN A 72 2.54 5.28 -12.70
CA GLN A 72 2.53 5.17 -11.24
C GLN A 72 3.42 4.00 -10.75
N LYS A 73 3.67 2.97 -11.58
CA LYS A 73 4.46 1.77 -11.19
C LYS A 73 5.90 2.20 -10.99
N ILE A 74 6.32 3.13 -11.84
CA ILE A 74 7.67 3.68 -11.95
C ILE A 74 7.85 4.84 -10.98
N TYR A 75 6.90 5.78 -10.91
CA TYR A 75 7.03 7.02 -10.12
C TYR A 75 6.30 7.00 -8.77
N GLY A 76 5.55 5.95 -8.48
CA GLY A 76 4.77 5.82 -7.25
C GLY A 76 3.34 6.33 -7.37
N LEU A 77 2.59 6.17 -6.29
CA LEU A 77 1.15 6.39 -6.21
C LEU A 77 0.77 7.88 -6.12
N GLY A 78 1.73 8.75 -5.78
CA GLY A 78 1.48 10.17 -5.54
C GLY A 78 0.91 10.50 -4.16
N TYR A 79 0.83 9.52 -3.26
CA TYR A 79 0.34 9.68 -1.89
C TYR A 79 1.06 8.71 -0.94
N HIS A 80 1.07 9.04 0.35
CA HIS A 80 1.65 8.23 1.42
C HIS A 80 0.76 7.02 1.74
N LEU A 81 1.35 5.97 2.30
CA LEU A 81 0.61 4.81 2.81
C LEU A 81 0.81 4.65 4.31
N LEU A 82 -0.29 4.36 5.03
CA LEU A 82 -0.24 3.87 6.40
C LEU A 82 -0.74 2.43 6.45
N VAL A 83 0.17 1.48 6.60
CA VAL A 83 -0.09 0.04 6.49
C VAL A 83 -0.17 -0.61 7.87
N PHE A 84 -1.36 -1.08 8.23
CA PHE A 84 -1.60 -1.93 9.38
C PHE A 84 -1.56 -3.40 8.96
N VAL A 85 -0.62 -4.16 9.52
CA VAL A 85 -0.50 -5.59 9.27
C VAL A 85 -1.02 -6.34 10.48
N TYR A 86 -2.01 -7.21 10.27
CA TYR A 86 -2.62 -7.97 11.35
C TYR A 86 -2.44 -9.47 11.18
N GLU A 87 -2.48 -10.18 12.30
CA GLU A 87 -2.79 -11.60 12.34
C GLU A 87 -4.21 -11.79 12.86
N LYS A 88 -4.97 -12.67 12.21
CA LYS A 88 -6.32 -13.03 12.65
C LYS A 88 -6.31 -14.44 13.21
N THR A 89 -6.84 -14.59 14.41
CA THR A 89 -7.15 -15.88 15.03
C THR A 89 -8.65 -16.00 15.20
N ASP A 90 -9.19 -17.14 14.77
CA ASP A 90 -10.62 -17.46 14.92
C ASP A 90 -10.77 -18.47 16.05
N ASP A 91 -11.76 -18.25 16.90
CA ASP A 91 -12.21 -19.20 17.92
C ASP A 91 -13.58 -19.73 17.50
N ASP A 92 -13.62 -20.98 17.07
CA ASP A 92 -14.82 -21.64 16.57
C ASP A 92 -15.85 -21.91 17.68
N LEU A 93 -15.42 -22.05 18.94
CA LEU A 93 -16.31 -22.32 20.08
C LEU A 93 -17.09 -21.06 20.45
N THR A 94 -16.40 -19.92 20.57
CA THR A 94 -17.04 -18.64 20.88
C THR A 94 -17.56 -17.92 19.63
N ARG A 95 -17.25 -18.44 18.44
CA ARG A 95 -17.52 -17.80 17.13
C ARG A 95 -16.98 -16.37 17.07
N THR A 96 -15.86 -16.11 17.73
CA THR A 96 -15.20 -14.80 17.74
C THR A 96 -13.92 -14.83 16.91
N GLY A 97 -13.56 -13.67 16.36
CA GLY A 97 -12.28 -13.48 15.67
C GLY A 97 -11.50 -12.36 16.35
N ARG A 98 -10.24 -12.61 16.67
CA ARG A 98 -9.33 -11.62 17.24
C ARG A 98 -8.37 -11.14 16.17
N LEU A 99 -8.16 -9.82 16.11
CA LEU A 99 -7.13 -9.20 15.28
C LEU A 99 -6.00 -8.74 16.19
N ASN A 100 -4.80 -9.26 15.94
CA ASN A 100 -3.58 -8.78 16.56
C ASN A 100 -2.83 -7.90 15.55
N ILE A 101 -2.68 -6.60 15.82
CA ILE A 101 -1.88 -5.72 14.97
C ILE A 101 -0.41 -6.02 15.25
N LEU A 102 0.30 -6.48 14.22
CA LEU A 102 1.72 -6.85 14.30
C LEU A 102 2.63 -5.68 13.90
N HIS A 103 2.24 -4.93 12.87
CA HIS A 103 3.02 -3.82 12.34
C HIS A 103 2.14 -2.64 12.00
N THR A 104 2.64 -1.43 12.29
CA THR A 104 2.12 -0.17 11.79
C THR A 104 3.23 0.51 11.01
N ILE A 105 3.09 0.60 9.71
CA ILE A 105 4.17 1.06 8.83
C ILE A 105 3.72 2.29 8.07
N PHE A 106 4.47 3.38 8.19
CA PHE A 106 4.31 4.54 7.33
C PHE A 106 5.25 4.43 6.13
N VAL A 107 4.73 4.68 4.93
CA VAL A 107 5.49 4.69 3.68
C VAL A 107 5.31 6.05 3.03
N SER A 108 6.42 6.77 2.82
CA SER A 108 6.42 8.04 2.11
C SER A 108 5.97 7.86 0.67
N ARG A 109 5.28 8.86 0.10
CA ARG A 109 4.83 8.86 -1.30
C ARG A 109 5.97 8.54 -2.27
N ASP A 110 7.18 9.04 -2.00
CA ASP A 110 8.37 8.85 -2.84
C ASP A 110 8.92 7.41 -2.81
N LYS A 111 8.39 6.55 -1.92
CA LYS A 111 8.77 5.13 -1.78
C LYS A 111 7.68 4.17 -2.24
N THR A 112 6.59 4.68 -2.80
CA THR A 112 5.42 3.86 -3.20
C THR A 112 5.52 3.25 -4.61
N ALA A 113 6.61 3.50 -5.35
CA ALA A 113 6.85 2.83 -6.63
C ALA A 113 7.18 1.33 -6.45
N ASP A 114 7.14 0.57 -7.55
CA ASP A 114 7.54 -0.82 -7.58
C ASP A 114 9.07 -0.94 -7.51
N PHE A 115 9.55 -1.68 -6.49
CA PHE A 115 10.98 -1.85 -6.25
C PHE A 115 11.69 -2.49 -7.45
N GLN A 116 11.14 -3.55 -8.04
CA GLN A 116 11.81 -4.32 -9.09
C GLN A 116 11.84 -3.56 -10.42
N THR A 117 10.77 -2.83 -10.73
CA THR A 117 10.71 -1.97 -11.90
C THR A 117 11.67 -0.80 -11.77
N THR A 118 11.63 -0.07 -10.64
CA THR A 118 12.52 1.09 -10.45
C THR A 118 13.99 0.68 -10.35
N SER A 119 14.32 -0.43 -9.68
CA SER A 119 15.71 -0.93 -9.64
C SER A 119 16.22 -1.34 -11.03
N GLY A 120 15.38 -1.99 -11.84
CA GLY A 120 15.76 -2.42 -13.19
C GLY A 120 16.00 -1.23 -14.12
N LEU A 121 15.11 -0.23 -14.08
CA LEU A 121 15.27 0.99 -14.87
C LEU A 121 16.52 1.78 -14.47
N LEU A 122 16.76 1.93 -13.16
CA LEU A 122 17.96 2.60 -12.67
C LEU A 122 19.23 1.88 -13.11
N GLN A 123 19.23 0.54 -13.16
CA GLN A 123 20.37 -0.23 -13.65
C GLN A 123 20.63 -0.01 -15.15
N ILE A 124 19.57 0.07 -15.96
CA ILE A 124 19.69 0.36 -17.40
C ILE A 124 20.31 1.75 -17.60
N ILE A 125 19.84 2.74 -16.84
CA ILE A 125 20.35 4.12 -16.90
C ILE A 125 21.82 4.17 -16.44
N GLU A 126 22.17 3.48 -15.35
CA GLU A 126 23.55 3.37 -14.86
C GLU A 126 24.49 2.77 -15.93
N ASN A 127 23.97 1.82 -16.71
CA ASN A 127 24.68 1.19 -17.82
C ASN A 127 24.69 2.01 -19.12
N GLN A 128 24.26 3.28 -19.08
CA GLN A 128 24.13 4.17 -20.24
C GLN A 128 23.18 3.64 -21.32
N GLY A 129 22.15 2.89 -20.92
CA GLY A 129 21.10 2.42 -21.82
C GLY A 129 20.30 3.57 -22.43
N ASN A 130 19.76 3.31 -23.62
CA ASN A 130 18.99 4.28 -24.40
C ASN A 130 17.47 4.00 -24.30
N VAL A 131 16.68 4.71 -25.12
CA VAL A 131 15.21 4.56 -25.15
C VAL A 131 14.81 3.13 -25.53
N ASP A 132 15.52 2.51 -26.49
CA ASP A 132 15.22 1.16 -26.95
C ASP A 132 15.44 0.11 -25.85
N ASP A 133 16.47 0.28 -25.02
CA ASP A 133 16.74 -0.59 -23.87
C ASP A 133 15.60 -0.51 -22.83
N ILE A 134 15.06 0.69 -22.59
CA ILE A 134 13.94 0.89 -21.68
C ILE A 134 12.63 0.32 -22.27
N LEU A 135 12.41 0.49 -23.57
CA LEU A 135 11.26 -0.12 -24.26
C LEU A 135 11.32 -1.64 -24.19
N ALA A 136 12.49 -2.23 -24.41
CA ALA A 136 12.71 -3.67 -24.27
C ALA A 136 12.41 -4.13 -22.83
N PHE A 137 12.83 -3.36 -21.82
CA PHE A 137 12.50 -3.63 -20.42
C PHE A 137 11.00 -3.55 -20.13
N PHE A 138 10.28 -2.55 -20.68
CA PHE A 138 8.83 -2.45 -20.52
C PHE A 138 8.10 -3.65 -21.12
N ALA A 139 8.54 -4.11 -22.30
CA ALA A 139 8.01 -5.29 -22.96
C ALA A 139 8.27 -6.57 -22.16
N GLU A 140 9.50 -6.77 -21.67
CA GLU A 140 9.87 -7.91 -20.82
C GLU A 140 9.02 -7.95 -19.55
N ARG A 141 8.81 -6.79 -18.91
CA ARG A 141 7.96 -6.67 -17.73
C ARG A 141 6.46 -6.77 -18.04
N SER A 142 6.06 -6.84 -19.31
CA SER A 142 4.66 -6.87 -19.73
C SER A 142 3.85 -5.73 -19.10
N LEU A 143 4.39 -4.51 -19.14
CA LEU A 143 3.63 -3.33 -18.74
C LEU A 143 2.50 -3.10 -19.74
N PRO A 144 1.23 -2.86 -19.31
CA PRO A 144 0.13 -2.65 -20.23
C PRO A 144 0.16 -1.22 -20.75
N LEU A 145 1.04 -0.99 -21.70
CA LEU A 145 1.27 0.26 -22.42
C LEU A 145 1.03 -0.02 -23.90
N ASP A 146 0.43 0.94 -24.62
CA ASP A 146 0.54 0.96 -26.08
C ASP A 146 1.88 1.58 -26.50
N ASP A 147 2.22 1.48 -27.78
CA ASP A 147 3.52 1.93 -28.30
C ASP A 147 3.77 3.43 -28.06
N ILE A 148 2.72 4.26 -28.11
CA ILE A 148 2.84 5.71 -27.92
C ILE A 148 3.09 6.02 -26.44
N GLN A 149 2.33 5.40 -25.54
CA GLN A 149 2.52 5.54 -24.11
C GLN A 149 3.88 4.97 -23.66
N ALA A 150 4.30 3.84 -24.24
CA ALA A 150 5.60 3.24 -23.96
C ALA A 150 6.75 4.16 -24.36
N MET A 151 6.70 4.73 -25.57
CA MET A 151 7.70 5.68 -26.06
C MET A 151 7.79 6.92 -25.16
N SER A 152 6.65 7.58 -24.91
CA SER A 152 6.62 8.78 -24.08
C SER A 152 7.13 8.52 -22.65
N LEU A 153 6.78 7.36 -22.07
CA LEU A 153 7.23 6.99 -20.73
C LEU A 153 8.72 6.61 -20.70
N ALA A 154 9.25 6.01 -21.77
CA ALA A 154 10.66 5.67 -21.88
C ALA A 154 11.53 6.93 -21.98
N GLU A 155 11.12 7.90 -22.80
CA GLU A 155 11.74 9.23 -22.87
C GLU A 155 11.69 9.94 -21.50
N GLU A 156 10.53 9.89 -20.82
CA GLU A 156 10.38 10.47 -19.48
C GLU A 156 11.35 9.83 -18.48
N VAL A 157 11.51 8.51 -18.49
CA VAL A 157 12.43 7.78 -17.59
C VAL A 157 13.89 8.17 -17.82
N LEU A 158 14.33 8.40 -19.06
CA LEU A 158 15.68 8.89 -19.31
C LEU A 158 15.87 10.34 -18.87
N ALA A 159 14.89 11.20 -19.16
CA ALA A 159 14.97 12.61 -18.82
C ALA A 159 14.87 12.85 -17.31
N THR A 160 14.04 12.06 -16.62
CA THR A 160 13.77 12.17 -15.18
C THR A 160 13.80 10.78 -14.54
N PRO A 161 14.99 10.24 -14.20
CA PRO A 161 15.09 8.92 -13.60
C PRO A 161 14.24 8.76 -12.33
N PRO A 162 13.53 7.64 -12.15
CA PRO A 162 12.65 7.43 -11.01
C PRO A 162 13.43 7.18 -9.71
N SER A 163 12.87 7.57 -8.57
CA SER A 163 13.40 7.16 -7.27
C SER A 163 13.10 5.69 -6.97
N ILE A 164 13.99 5.02 -6.24
CA ILE A 164 13.78 3.62 -5.82
C ILE A 164 12.50 3.47 -4.98
N GLY A 165 11.57 2.67 -5.48
CA GLY A 165 10.35 2.29 -4.79
C GLY A 165 10.56 1.10 -3.86
N TYR A 166 9.64 0.84 -2.93
CA TYR A 166 9.73 -0.30 -2.00
C TYR A 166 8.50 -1.19 -1.97
N LEU A 167 7.45 -0.84 -2.72
CA LEU A 167 6.31 -1.72 -2.91
C LEU A 167 6.63 -2.80 -3.94
N THR A 168 5.82 -3.84 -3.95
CA THR A 168 5.78 -4.79 -5.06
C THR A 168 4.39 -4.76 -5.66
N ILE A 169 4.29 -4.49 -6.95
CA ILE A 169 3.06 -4.21 -7.67
C ILE A 169 2.89 -5.26 -8.75
N SER A 170 1.85 -6.09 -8.67
CA SER A 170 1.59 -7.12 -9.70
C SER A 170 0.95 -6.51 -10.95
N ASN A 171 1.32 -6.98 -12.15
CA ASN A 171 0.73 -6.48 -13.42
C ASN A 171 -0.63 -7.12 -13.80
N ALA A 172 -1.14 -8.08 -13.02
CA ALA A 172 -2.44 -8.72 -13.28
C ALA A 172 -3.63 -7.73 -13.21
N LEU A 173 -4.74 -8.02 -13.90
CA LEU A 173 -5.96 -7.19 -14.13
C LEU A 173 -6.53 -6.31 -13.00
N GLN A 174 -6.06 -6.40 -11.77
CA GLN A 174 -6.52 -5.60 -10.62
C GLN A 174 -5.38 -4.96 -9.83
N TRP A 175 -4.14 -5.11 -10.31
CA TRP A 175 -2.90 -4.58 -9.76
C TRP A 175 -2.82 -4.54 -8.22
N ARG A 176 -2.22 -5.54 -7.61
CA ARG A 176 -2.16 -5.68 -6.15
C ARG A 176 -0.83 -5.18 -5.60
N LEU A 177 -0.91 -4.36 -4.55
CA LEU A 177 0.25 -3.98 -3.74
C LEU A 177 0.60 -5.11 -2.77
N GLN A 178 1.87 -5.48 -2.73
CA GLN A 178 2.40 -6.38 -1.70
C GLN A 178 3.36 -5.59 -0.82
N TYR A 179 3.21 -5.79 0.50
CA TYR A 179 3.88 -5.00 1.51
C TYR A 179 5.08 -5.72 2.15
N ARG A 180 5.42 -6.93 1.69
CA ARG A 180 6.48 -7.75 2.31
C ARG A 180 7.79 -6.97 2.44
N ARG A 181 8.19 -6.27 1.38
CA ARG A 181 9.43 -5.50 1.37
C ARG A 181 9.38 -4.33 2.35
N VAL A 182 8.32 -3.52 2.35
CA VAL A 182 8.19 -2.41 3.31
C VAL A 182 8.11 -2.90 4.76
N ILE A 183 7.54 -4.08 5.02
CA ILE A 183 7.55 -4.71 6.36
C ILE A 183 8.99 -5.05 6.79
N GLN A 184 9.80 -5.58 5.88
CA GLN A 184 11.19 -5.96 6.15
C GLN A 184 12.13 -4.76 6.31
N THR A 185 11.84 -3.65 5.63
CA THR A 185 12.69 -2.45 5.62
C THR A 185 12.18 -1.33 6.53
N ALA A 186 11.12 -1.57 7.30
CA ALA A 186 10.56 -0.57 8.20
C ALA A 186 11.57 -0.19 9.29
N GLY A 187 11.83 1.12 9.43
CA GLY A 187 12.80 1.68 10.37
C GLY A 187 14.25 1.67 9.90
N THR A 188 14.57 1.05 8.76
CA THR A 188 15.94 1.04 8.19
C THR A 188 16.10 1.94 6.97
N VAL A 189 15.01 2.25 6.29
CA VAL A 189 14.99 3.08 5.09
C VAL A 189 14.29 4.40 5.39
N GLN A 190 14.91 5.51 5.03
CA GLN A 190 14.29 6.83 5.16
C GLN A 190 12.98 6.89 4.36
N GLY A 191 11.91 7.31 5.03
CA GLY A 191 10.57 7.33 4.48
C GLY A 191 9.83 5.99 4.56
N ILE A 192 10.36 4.99 5.26
CA ILE A 192 9.64 3.76 5.64
C ILE A 192 9.80 3.56 7.14
N GLU A 193 8.80 3.98 7.90
CA GLU A 193 8.87 4.07 9.35
C GLU A 193 8.05 2.95 10.00
N ASN A 194 8.58 2.38 11.08
CA ASN A 194 7.83 1.51 11.97
C ASN A 194 7.31 2.36 13.13
N LEU A 195 5.99 2.52 13.22
CA LEU A 195 5.30 3.39 14.18
C LEU A 195 4.84 2.63 15.43
#